data_AF-A0A1Q7K248-F1
#
_entry.id   AF-A0A1Q7K248-F1
#
_cell.length_a   1.000
_cell.length_b   1.000
_cell.length_c   1.000
_cell.angle_alpha   90.00
_cell.angle_beta   90.00
_cell.angle_gamma   90.00
#
_symmetry.space_group_name_H-M   'P 1'
#
loop_
_entity.id
_entity.type
_entity.pdbx_description
1 polymer ?
#
loop_
_entity_poly.entity_id
_entity_poly.type
_entity_poly.pdbx_seq_one_letter_code
_entity_poly.pdbx_strand_id
1 'polypeptide(L)' 'MSQGNQIISNASIGVSKTAIGILLAVLAFGVFMVGFDQGEVLGFSPPADGSGGSPGNNWPHEFYHDMRHAAGMPCH' A
#
# COMPACT_ATOMS: atom_id res chain seq x y z
N MET A 1 -58.76 -7.45 2.92
CA MET A 1 -57.52 -7.75 2.20
C MET A 1 -56.38 -7.34 3.12
N SER A 2 -55.66 -8.30 3.71
CA SER A 2 -54.64 -8.04 4.74
C SER A 2 -53.35 -7.53 4.09
N GLN A 3 -52.90 -6.33 4.45
CA GLN A 3 -51.60 -5.82 4.02
C GLN A 3 -50.50 -6.66 4.70
N GLY A 4 -49.76 -7.41 3.89
CA GLY A 4 -48.61 -8.17 4.34
C GLY A 4 -47.53 -7.22 4.85
N ASN A 5 -47.21 -7.35 6.12
CA ASN A 5 -46.18 -6.62 6.82
C ASN A 5 -44.82 -6.94 6.16
N GLN A 6 -44.31 -6.05 5.30
CA GLN A 6 -42.97 -6.22 4.75
C GLN A 6 -41.96 -5.94 5.86
N ILE A 7 -41.34 -7.01 6.34
CA ILE A 7 -40.22 -6.97 7.26
C ILE A 7 -39.08 -6.26 6.55
N ILE A 8 -38.82 -5.02 6.93
CA ILE A 8 -37.59 -4.29 6.56
C ILE A 8 -36.46 -5.03 7.25
N SER A 9 -35.82 -5.95 6.54
CA SER A 9 -34.57 -6.56 6.98
C SER A 9 -33.54 -5.44 7.08
N ASN A 10 -33.17 -5.09 8.31
CA ASN A 10 -31.97 -4.30 8.57
C ASN A 10 -30.79 -5.07 7.96
N ALA A 11 -30.41 -4.70 6.73
CA ALA A 11 -29.20 -5.19 6.11
C ALA A 11 -28.05 -4.67 6.98
N SER A 12 -27.45 -5.55 7.78
CA SER A 12 -26.18 -5.25 8.40
C SER A 12 -25.20 -4.96 7.27
N ILE A 13 -24.75 -3.72 7.18
CA ILE A 13 -23.66 -3.31 6.28
C ILE A 13 -22.40 -3.96 6.85
N GLY A 14 -22.25 -5.27 6.65
CA GLY A 14 -21.05 -5.99 7.00
C GLY A 14 -19.93 -5.52 6.11
N VAL A 15 -18.78 -5.18 6.70
CA VAL A 15 -17.59 -4.82 5.92
C VAL A 15 -17.21 -6.02 5.05
N SER A 16 -17.16 -5.81 3.74
CA SER A 16 -16.82 -6.88 2.79
C SER A 16 -15.38 -7.32 3.00
N LYS A 17 -15.19 -8.57 3.45
CA LYS A 17 -13.87 -9.20 3.57
C LYS A 17 -13.12 -9.23 2.24
N THR A 18 -13.86 -9.41 1.14
CA THR A 18 -13.31 -9.36 -0.22
C THR A 18 -12.74 -7.98 -0.54
N ALA A 19 -13.47 -6.91 -0.19
CA ALA A 19 -13.00 -5.54 -0.41
C ALA A 19 -11.73 -5.25 0.39
N ILE A 20 -11.67 -5.70 1.66
CA ILE A 20 -10.45 -5.61 2.48
C ILE A 20 -9.29 -6.35 1.80
N GLY A 21 -9.51 -7.57 1.32
CA GLY A 21 -8.47 -8.35 0.64
C GLY A 21 -7.91 -7.66 -0.61
N ILE A 22 -8.78 -7.07 -1.43
CA ILE A 22 -8.38 -6.31 -2.61
C ILE A 22 -7.56 -5.07 -2.20
N LEU A 23 -8.03 -4.31 -1.21
CA LEU A 23 -7.32 -3.11 -0.74
C LEU A 23 -5.94 -3.44 -0.18
N LEU A 24 -5.81 -4.55 0.56
CA LEU A 24 -4.52 -5.02 1.06
C LEU A 24 -3.58 -5.44 -0.09
N ALA A 25 -4.10 -6.11 -1.11
CA ALA A 25 -3.30 -6.50 -2.27
C ALA A 25 -2.79 -5.27 -3.04
N VAL A 26 -3.64 -4.26 -3.25
CA VAL A 26 -3.26 -2.99 -3.90
C VAL A 26 -2.21 -2.26 -3.07
N LEU A 27 -2.39 -2.18 -1.74
CA LEU A 27 -1.43 -1.58 -0.83
C LEU A 27 -0.07 -2.28 -0.91
N ALA A 28 -0.05 -3.62 -0.79
CA ALA A 28 1.17 -4.40 -0.82
C ALA A 28 1.90 -4.27 -2.16
N PHE A 29 1.16 -4.30 -3.28
CA PHE A 29 1.73 -4.12 -4.61
C PHE A 29 2.33 -2.72 -4.81
N GLY A 30 1.64 -1.68 -4.34
CA GLY A 30 2.15 -0.30 -4.42
C GLY A 30 3.43 -0.11 -3.60
N VAL A 31 3.46 -0.59 -2.36
CA VAL A 31 4.65 -0.54 -1.49
C VAL A 31 5.80 -1.34 -2.11
N PHE A 32 5.51 -2.52 -2.69
CA PHE A 32 6.51 -3.31 -3.39
C PHE A 32 7.13 -2.57 -4.57
N MET A 33 6.33 -1.94 -5.43
CA MET A 33 6.85 -1.24 -6.60
C MET A 33 7.75 -0.07 -6.22
N VAL A 34 7.35 0.76 -5.26
CA VAL A 34 8.16 1.90 -4.79
C VAL A 34 9.44 1.40 -4.10
N GLY A 35 9.34 0.44 -3.19
CA GLY A 35 10.52 -0.10 -2.50
C GLY A 35 11.45 -0.93 -3.40
N PHE A 36 10.94 -1.49 -4.50
CA PHE A 36 11.74 -2.18 -5.51
C PHE A 36 12.55 -1.18 -6.33
N ASP A 37 11.95 -0.05 -6.71
CA ASP A 37 12.64 1.03 -7.42
C ASP A 37 13.81 1.62 -6.60
N GLN A 38 13.63 1.75 -5.27
CA GLN A 38 14.69 2.19 -4.35
C GLN A 38 15.80 1.14 -4.11
N GLY A 39 15.64 -0.09 -4.62
CA GLY A 39 16.58 -1.19 -4.37
C GLY A 39 16.53 -1.78 -2.96
N GLU A 40 15.57 -1.37 -2.13
CA GLU A 40 15.47 -1.73 -0.71
C GLU A 40 14.72 -3.06 -0.50
N VAL A 41 13.77 -3.39 -1.37
CA VAL A 41 13.05 -4.67 -1.34
C VAL A 41 13.98 -5.86 -1.58
N LEU A 42 15.07 -5.66 -2.34
CA LEU A 42 16.13 -6.65 -2.56
C LEU A 42 17.43 -6.31 -1.80
N GLY A 43 17.43 -5.23 -1.01
CA GLY A 43 18.59 -4.65 -0.32
C GLY A 43 19.19 -5.49 0.82
N PHE A 44 18.70 -6.73 1.02
CA PHE A 44 19.39 -7.72 1.87
C PHE A 44 20.69 -8.24 1.23
N SER A 45 20.97 -7.90 -0.02
CA SER A 45 22.26 -8.16 -0.66
C SER A 45 23.10 -6.87 -0.70
N PRO A 46 24.36 -6.90 -0.22
CA PRO A 46 25.27 -5.77 -0.36
C PRO A 46 25.37 -5.35 -1.83
N PRO A 47 25.30 -4.05 -2.15
CA PRO A 47 25.49 -3.57 -3.51
C PRO A 47 26.78 -4.11 -4.12
N ALA A 48 26.73 -4.51 -5.39
CA ALA A 48 27.86 -5.14 -6.09
C ALA A 48 29.10 -4.21 -6.20
N ASP A 49 28.90 -2.90 -6.03
CA ASP A 49 29.94 -1.88 -5.98
C ASP A 49 30.52 -1.65 -4.57
N GLY A 50 30.06 -2.39 -3.57
CA GLY A 50 30.50 -2.27 -2.18
C GLY A 50 30.05 -0.98 -1.50
N SER A 51 29.19 -0.17 -2.13
CA SER A 51 28.55 0.95 -1.48
C SER A 51 27.51 0.38 -0.52
N GLY A 52 27.90 0.17 0.73
CA GLY A 52 26.94 -0.17 1.77
C GLY A 52 25.94 0.97 1.90
N GLY A 53 24.79 0.84 1.24
CA GLY A 53 23.60 1.61 1.58
C GLY A 53 23.22 1.18 2.99
N SER A 54 23.85 1.79 4.00
CA SER A 54 23.38 1.68 5.37
C SER A 54 21.88 1.97 5.32
N PRO A 55 21.00 1.09 5.84
CA PRO A 55 19.59 1.41 6.02
C PRO A 55 19.56 2.73 6.77
N GLY A 56 19.34 3.80 6.02
CA GLY A 56 19.76 5.12 6.43
C GLY A 56 18.86 5.56 7.55
N ASN A 57 19.37 6.36 8.47
CA ASN A 57 18.65 7.02 9.55
C ASN A 57 17.38 7.80 9.08
N ASN A 58 17.14 7.89 7.77
CA ASN A 58 16.11 8.62 7.07
C ASN A 58 15.31 7.76 6.07
N TRP A 59 15.30 6.43 6.19
CA TRP A 59 14.49 5.54 5.31
C TRP A 59 13.06 6.05 5.05
N PRO A 60 12.29 6.47 6.07
CA PRO A 60 10.96 7.01 5.83
C PRO A 60 10.97 8.27 4.96
N HIS A 61 11.96 9.16 5.12
CA HIS A 61 12.06 10.40 4.35
C HIS A 61 12.20 10.14 2.85
N GLU A 62 13.12 9.25 2.47
CA GLU A 62 13.37 8.90 1.07
C GLU A 62 12.22 8.09 0.48
N PHE A 63 11.64 7.14 1.24
CA PHE A 63 10.47 6.39 0.81
C PHE A 63 9.29 7.32 0.50
N TYR A 64 9.01 8.30 1.36
CA TYR A 64 7.97 9.31 1.10
C TYR A 64 8.30 10.21 -0.08
N HIS A 65 9.58 10.53 -0.31
CA HIS A 65 10.00 11.29 -1.49
C HIS A 65 9.67 10.53 -2.78
N ASP A 66 9.96 9.23 -2.83
CA ASP A 66 9.70 8.41 -4.02
C ASP A 66 8.23 8.02 -4.19
N MET A 67 7.46 7.89 -3.11
CA MET A 67 6.00 7.82 -3.22
C MET A 67 5.41 9.06 -3.91
N ARG A 68 5.99 10.25 -3.67
CA ARG A 68 5.55 11.48 -4.36
C ARG A 68 5.95 11.46 -5.83
N HIS A 69 7.15 10.98 -6.15
CA HIS A 69 7.56 10.78 -7.55
C HIS A 69 6.65 9.79 -8.28
N ALA A 70 6.34 8.64 -7.67
CA ALA A 70 5.43 7.63 -8.22
C ALA A 70 3.98 8.16 -8.39
N ALA A 71 3.55 9.07 -7.52
CA ALA A 71 2.27 9.77 -7.63
C ALA A 71 2.27 10.95 -8.62
N GLY A 72 3.41 11.28 -9.24
CA GLY A 72 3.56 12.42 -10.15
C GLY A 72 3.51 13.78 -9.45
N MET A 73 3.68 13.82 -8.12
CA MET A 73 3.67 15.05 -7.33
C MET A 73 5.08 15.67 -7.34
N PRO A 74 5.20 16.99 -7.54
CA PRO A 74 6.50 17.65 -7.57
C PRO A 74 7.20 17.57 -6.21
N CYS A 75 8.52 17.44 -6.27
CA CYS A 75 9.43 17.25 -5.14
C CYS A 75 10.24 18.51 -4.78
N HIS A 76 10.32 19.48 -5.69
CA HIS A 76 10.72 20.88 -5.51
C HIS A 76 10.53 21.64 -6.83
#